data_AF-A0A6S6SIR7-F1
#
_entry.id   AF-A0A6S6SIR7-F1
#
_cell.length_a   1.000
_cell.length_b   1.000
_cell.length_c   1.000
_cell.angle_alpha   90.00
_cell.angle_beta   90.00
_cell.angle_gamma   90.00
#
_symmetry.space_group_name_H-M   'P 1'
#
loop_
_entity.id
_entity.type
_entity.pdbx_description
1 polymer ?
#
loop_
_entity_poly.entity_id
_entity_poly.type
_entity_poly.pdbx_seq_one_letter_code
_entity_poly.pdbx_strand_id
1 'polypeptide(L)'
;MSLKNALNYAKKANEEKMGYRFQFPLSMKEEFELLCNKSSVNMTDMILGLIQSAIDEDKGLYDVPTLNIINKLNVLEESFADLHHLHVNQGEQIITLDNGKDIILEDELTSLKLKINALKRELQKRGDEQ
;
A
#
# COMPACT_ATOMS: atom_id res chain seq x y z
N MET A 1 -2.65 -27.11 33.71
CA MET A 1 -3.35 -26.60 32.51
C MET A 1 -4.28 -27.69 31.99
N SER A 2 -5.58 -27.44 31.90
CA SER A 2 -6.59 -28.46 31.54
C SER A 2 -6.77 -28.59 30.03
N LEU A 3 -6.84 -29.82 29.50
CA LEU A 3 -7.11 -30.15 28.09
C LEU A 3 -8.41 -29.49 27.57
N LYS A 4 -9.38 -29.20 28.44
CA LYS A 4 -10.60 -28.45 28.08
C LYS A 4 -10.31 -27.01 27.65
N ASN A 5 -9.34 -26.34 28.30
CA ASN A 5 -8.98 -24.97 27.94
C ASN A 5 -8.24 -24.95 26.59
N ALA A 6 -7.37 -25.92 26.34
CA ALA A 6 -6.70 -26.07 25.03
C ALA A 6 -7.71 -26.32 23.88
N LEU A 7 -8.75 -27.11 24.12
CA LEU A 7 -9.85 -27.33 23.16
C LEU A 7 -10.68 -26.07 22.89
N ASN A 8 -10.88 -25.21 23.89
CA ASN A 8 -11.57 -23.94 23.71
C ASN A 8 -10.76 -22.94 22.87
N TYR A 9 -9.43 -22.88 23.08
CA TYR A 9 -8.55 -22.07 22.24
C TYR A 9 -8.47 -22.60 20.80
N ALA A 10 -8.43 -23.91 20.62
CA ALA A 10 -8.35 -24.53 19.29
C ALA A 10 -9.61 -24.33 18.43
N LYS A 11 -10.78 -24.10 19.04
CA LYS A 11 -12.06 -24.03 18.31
C LYS A 11 -12.52 -22.62 17.92
N LYS A 12 -11.80 -21.55 18.27
CA LYS A 12 -12.26 -20.14 18.11
C LYS A 12 -13.72 -19.93 18.56
N ALA A 13 -14.22 -20.77 19.48
CA ALA A 13 -15.66 -20.97 19.68
C ALA A 13 -16.31 -19.91 20.58
N ASN A 14 -15.51 -19.02 21.19
CA ASN A 14 -15.96 -18.03 22.15
C ASN A 14 -15.64 -16.59 21.76
N GLU A 15 -15.27 -16.32 20.51
CA GLU A 15 -15.20 -14.95 20.02
C GLU A 15 -16.60 -14.49 19.63
N GLU A 16 -17.14 -13.54 20.38
CA GLU A 16 -18.40 -12.89 20.07
C GLU A 16 -18.27 -12.19 18.72
N LYS A 17 -18.97 -12.71 17.70
CA LYS A 17 -18.95 -12.13 16.36
C LYS A 17 -19.65 -10.78 16.41
N MET A 18 -18.87 -9.70 16.39
CA MET A 18 -19.39 -8.35 16.29
C MET A 18 -19.75 -8.03 14.84
N GLY A 19 -20.98 -7.61 14.62
CA GLY A 19 -21.40 -7.08 13.31
C GLY A 19 -20.72 -5.73 13.06
N TYR A 20 -20.06 -5.59 11.92
CA TYR A 20 -19.48 -4.32 11.49
C TYR A 20 -20.11 -3.88 10.16
N ARG A 21 -20.46 -2.59 10.06
CA ARG A 21 -21.02 -2.02 8.83
C ARG A 21 -19.93 -1.25 8.09
N PHE A 22 -19.53 -1.75 6.94
CA PHE A 22 -18.65 -1.05 6.02
C PHE A 22 -19.46 -0.19 5.03
N GLN A 23 -18.90 0.96 4.65
CA GLN A 23 -19.42 1.77 3.56
C GLN A 23 -18.38 1.74 2.43
N PHE A 24 -18.81 1.31 1.25
CA PHE A 24 -17.98 1.27 0.05
C PHE A 24 -18.66 2.08 -1.07
N PRO A 25 -17.89 2.66 -2.00
CA PRO A 25 -18.43 3.17 -3.25
C PRO A 25 -19.20 2.08 -4.01
N LEU A 26 -20.29 2.45 -4.68
CA LEU A 26 -21.17 1.53 -5.40
C LEU A 26 -20.41 0.71 -6.47
N SER A 27 -19.55 1.36 -7.25
CA SER A 27 -18.75 0.71 -8.29
C SER A 27 -17.85 -0.41 -7.72
N MET A 28 -17.19 -0.14 -6.60
CA MET A 28 -16.32 -1.10 -5.93
C MET A 28 -17.12 -2.30 -5.38
N LYS A 29 -18.32 -2.05 -4.83
CA LYS A 29 -19.19 -3.12 -4.34
C LYS A 29 -19.58 -4.08 -5.46
N GLU A 30 -19.99 -3.56 -6.62
CA GLU A 30 -20.42 -4.37 -7.76
C GLU A 30 -19.27 -5.24 -8.31
N GLU A 31 -18.08 -4.66 -8.48
CA GLU A 31 -16.88 -5.41 -8.88
C GLU A 31 -16.54 -6.51 -7.87
N PHE A 32 -16.65 -6.21 -6.57
CA PHE A 32 -16.36 -7.14 -5.50
C PHE A 32 -17.35 -8.30 -5.44
N GLU A 33 -18.65 -8.03 -5.57
CA GLU A 33 -19.70 -9.06 -5.63
C GLU A 33 -19.48 -10.00 -6.83
N LEU A 34 -19.12 -9.45 -7.98
CA LEU A 34 -18.86 -10.21 -9.20
C LEU A 34 -17.66 -11.16 -9.04
N LEU A 35 -16.59 -10.70 -8.38
CA LEU A 35 -15.43 -11.53 -8.04
C LEU A 35 -15.77 -12.63 -7.04
N CYS A 36 -16.53 -12.32 -5.99
CA CYS A 36 -16.97 -13.30 -4.99
C CYS A 36 -17.81 -14.42 -5.63
N ASN A 37 -18.75 -14.04 -6.51
CA ASN A 37 -19.60 -14.98 -7.23
C ASN A 37 -18.82 -15.88 -8.18
N LYS A 38 -17.85 -15.34 -8.93
CA LYS A 38 -16.97 -16.12 -9.82
C LYS A 38 -16.18 -17.18 -9.06
N SER A 39 -15.70 -16.83 -7.88
CA SER A 39 -14.85 -17.71 -7.06
C SER A 39 -15.66 -18.61 -6.12
N SER A 40 -16.99 -18.50 -6.09
CA SER A 40 -17.88 -19.22 -5.15
C SER A 40 -17.50 -18.99 -3.68
N VAL A 41 -17.09 -17.76 -3.34
CA VAL A 41 -16.72 -17.35 -1.98
C VAL A 41 -17.73 -16.32 -1.48
N ASN A 42 -18.12 -16.42 -0.21
CA ASN A 42 -18.97 -15.42 0.44
C ASN A 42 -18.19 -14.10 0.65
N MET A 43 -18.83 -12.97 0.40
CA MET A 43 -18.23 -11.64 0.61
C MET A 43 -17.62 -11.46 2.01
N THR A 44 -18.27 -11.96 3.06
CA THR A 44 -17.74 -11.85 4.42
C THR A 44 -16.40 -12.58 4.56
N ASP A 45 -16.32 -13.81 4.04
CA ASP A 45 -15.11 -14.62 4.11
C ASP A 45 -14.01 -14.03 3.22
N MET A 46 -14.38 -13.42 2.09
CA MET A 46 -13.46 -12.69 1.22
C MET A 46 -12.89 -11.45 1.92
N ILE A 47 -13.72 -10.65 2.58
CA ILE A 47 -13.29 -9.47 3.35
C ILE A 47 -12.38 -9.89 4.50
N LEU A 48 -12.74 -10.94 5.24
CA LEU A 48 -11.90 -11.47 6.31
C LEU A 48 -10.58 -12.00 5.76
N GLY A 49 -10.60 -12.68 4.62
CA GLY A 49 -9.40 -13.14 3.92
C GLY A 49 -8.49 -11.99 3.52
N LEU A 50 -9.03 -10.91 2.96
CA LEU A 50 -8.26 -9.71 2.60
C LEU A 50 -7.69 -8.99 3.82
N ILE A 51 -8.46 -8.88 4.91
CA ILE A 51 -7.98 -8.32 6.17
C ILE A 51 -6.86 -9.18 6.74
N GLN A 52 -7.03 -10.51 6.74
CA GLN A 52 -6.00 -11.43 7.22
C GLN A 52 -4.75 -11.39 6.34
N SER A 53 -4.89 -11.37 5.01
CA SER A 53 -3.78 -11.17 4.08
C SER A 53 -3.07 -9.86 4.32
N ALA A 54 -3.80 -8.76 4.51
CA ALA A 54 -3.20 -7.48 4.83
C ALA A 54 -2.47 -7.51 6.19
N ILE A 55 -3.00 -8.19 7.21
CA ILE A 55 -2.36 -8.38 8.51
C ILE A 55 -1.15 -9.32 8.44
N ASP A 56 -1.16 -10.32 7.55
CA ASP A 56 -0.07 -11.28 7.41
C ASP A 56 1.07 -10.70 6.55
N GLU A 57 0.73 -9.90 5.54
CA GLU A 57 1.66 -9.14 4.69
C GLU A 57 2.26 -7.95 5.46
N ASP A 58 1.44 -7.27 6.25
CA ASP A 58 1.88 -6.27 7.20
C ASP A 58 2.50 -6.99 8.40
N LYS A 59 3.83 -7.10 8.46
CA LYS A 59 4.57 -7.69 9.60
C LYS A 59 4.39 -6.94 10.94
N GLY A 60 3.28 -6.24 11.13
CA GLY A 60 2.92 -5.47 12.32
C GLY A 60 3.85 -4.30 12.59
N LEU A 61 4.59 -3.83 11.59
CA LEU A 61 5.70 -2.89 11.78
C LEU A 61 5.31 -1.42 11.54
N TYR A 62 4.27 -1.14 10.74
CA TYR A 62 3.95 0.22 10.33
C TYR A 62 2.44 0.48 10.31
N ASP A 63 2.00 1.61 10.86
CA ASP A 63 0.60 2.02 10.71
C ASP A 63 0.26 2.32 9.22
N VAL A 64 -1.03 2.24 8.86
CA VAL A 64 -1.51 2.50 7.49
C VAL A 64 -0.97 3.82 6.90
N PRO A 65 -0.89 4.93 7.66
CA PRO A 65 -0.22 6.15 7.21
C PRO A 65 1.27 5.96 6.84
N THR A 66 2.03 5.24 7.65
CA THR A 66 3.47 4.97 7.41
C THR A 66 3.67 4.06 6.20
N LEU A 67 2.85 3.02 6.04
CA LEU A 67 2.80 2.18 4.84
C LEU A 67 2.55 2.99 3.57
N ASN A 68 1.63 3.95 3.61
CA ASN A 68 1.34 4.81 2.46
C ASN A 68 2.54 5.72 2.10
N ILE A 69 3.29 6.20 3.09
CA ILE A 69 4.52 6.96 2.86
C ILE A 69 5.61 6.06 2.23
N ILE A 70 5.78 4.84 2.73
CA ILE A 70 6.74 3.85 2.19
C ILE A 70 6.40 3.52 0.73
N ASN A 71 5.14 3.23 0.43
CA ASN A 71 4.71 2.92 -0.94
C ASN A 71 4.94 4.09 -1.90
N LYS A 72 4.64 5.33 -1.46
CA LYS A 72 4.93 6.54 -2.26
C LYS A 72 6.44 6.73 -2.48
N LEU A 73 7.27 6.42 -1.48
CA LEU A 73 8.71 6.49 -1.61
C LEU A 73 9.24 5.52 -2.66
N ASN A 74 8.79 4.26 -2.65
CA ASN A 74 9.21 3.27 -3.64
C ASN A 74 8.95 3.73 -5.08
N VAL A 75 7.73 4.21 -5.36
CA VAL A 75 7.35 4.71 -6.70
C VAL A 75 8.21 5.91 -7.11
N LEU A 76 8.48 6.83 -6.17
CA LEU A 76 9.31 8.01 -6.45
C LEU A 76 10.79 7.65 -6.66
N GLU A 77 11.31 6.67 -5.92
CA GLU A 77 12.69 6.20 -6.05
C GLU A 77 12.91 5.45 -7.38
N GLU A 78 11.96 4.62 -7.81
CA GLU A 78 11.97 4.02 -9.15
C GLU A 78 11.95 5.10 -10.24
N SER A 79 11.02 6.05 -10.14
CA SER A 79 10.92 7.15 -11.12
C SER A 79 12.20 8.01 -11.16
N PHE A 80 12.84 8.24 -10.01
CA PHE A 80 14.10 8.96 -9.93
C PHE A 80 15.24 8.16 -10.59
N ALA A 81 15.31 6.85 -10.37
CA ALA A 81 16.31 5.98 -10.98
C ALA A 81 16.20 5.97 -12.51
N ASP A 82 14.97 5.88 -13.03
CA ASP A 82 14.70 5.91 -14.47
C ASP A 82 15.14 7.25 -15.09
N LEU A 83 14.70 8.37 -14.52
CA LEU A 83 15.09 9.71 -15.00
C LEU A 83 16.59 9.96 -14.87
N HIS A 84 17.22 9.47 -13.81
CA HIS A 84 18.66 9.61 -13.60
C HIS A 84 19.43 8.79 -14.63
N HIS A 85 18.95 7.60 -15.01
CA HIS A 85 19.51 6.81 -16.09
C HIS A 85 19.44 7.56 -17.44
N LEU A 86 18.29 8.14 -17.77
CA LEU A 86 18.13 8.94 -19.00
C LEU A 86 19.08 10.16 -19.02
N HIS A 87 19.14 10.89 -17.91
CA HIS A 87 19.95 12.09 -17.83
C HIS A 87 21.47 11.81 -17.83
N VAL A 88 21.93 10.87 -17.00
CA VAL A 88 23.36 10.64 -16.76
C VAL A 88 23.95 9.62 -17.73
N ASN A 89 23.23 8.54 -18.04
CA ASN A 89 23.77 7.46 -18.87
C ASN A 89 23.50 7.68 -20.36
N GLN A 90 22.39 8.34 -20.71
CA GLN A 90 22.04 8.61 -22.11
C GLN A 90 22.31 10.07 -22.52
N GLY A 91 22.62 10.94 -21.57
CA GLY A 91 22.96 12.35 -21.82
C GLY A 91 21.76 13.20 -22.23
N GLU A 92 20.54 12.70 -22.03
CA GLU A 92 19.33 13.46 -22.34
C GLU A 92 19.18 14.64 -21.38
N GLN A 93 18.75 15.78 -21.91
CA GLN A 93 18.50 16.98 -21.09
C GLN A 93 17.02 17.37 -21.08
N ILE A 94 16.29 17.04 -22.14
CA ILE A 94 14.89 17.41 -22.34
C ILE A 94 14.13 16.21 -22.91
N ILE A 95 12.97 15.91 -22.33
CA ILE A 95 11.99 14.97 -22.89
C ILE A 95 10.80 15.79 -23.40
N THR A 96 10.50 15.68 -24.70
CA THR A 96 9.29 16.25 -25.27
C THR A 96 8.18 15.21 -25.27
N LEU A 97 7.09 15.50 -24.58
CA LEU A 97 5.90 14.64 -24.55
C LEU A 97 5.08 14.76 -25.84
N ASP A 98 4.21 13.77 -26.11
CA ASP A 98 3.30 13.76 -27.27
C ASP A 98 2.35 14.98 -27.34
N ASN A 99 2.14 15.66 -26.21
CA ASN A 99 1.35 16.89 -26.12
C ASN A 99 2.17 18.17 -26.40
N GLY A 100 3.43 18.03 -26.82
CA GLY A 100 4.35 19.13 -27.12
C GLY A 100 4.95 19.81 -25.90
N LYS A 101 4.79 19.25 -24.70
CA LYS A 101 5.40 19.79 -23.48
C LYS A 101 6.81 19.25 -23.28
N ASP A 102 7.76 20.17 -23.11
CA ASP A 102 9.14 19.85 -22.77
C ASP A 102 9.31 19.68 -21.25
N ILE A 103 9.98 18.61 -20.85
CA ILE A 103 10.39 18.31 -19.49
C ILE A 103 11.89 18.45 -19.41
N ILE A 104 12.38 19.39 -18.61
CA ILE A 104 13.80 19.53 -18.31
C ILE A 104 14.16 18.48 -17.25
N LEU A 105 15.02 17.53 -17.62
CA LEU A 105 15.34 16.37 -16.80
C LEU A 105 16.01 16.76 -15.46
N GLU A 106 16.87 17.78 -15.48
CA GLU A 106 17.56 18.27 -14.28
C GLU A 106 16.58 18.86 -13.25
N ASP A 107 15.59 19.63 -13.71
CA ASP A 107 14.56 20.22 -12.85
C ASP A 107 13.67 19.14 -12.24
N GLU A 108 13.27 18.15 -13.04
CA GLU A 108 12.41 17.07 -12.57
C GLU A 108 13.15 16.15 -11.58
N LEU A 109 14.44 15.85 -11.84
CA LEU A 109 15.29 15.12 -10.89
C LEU A 109 15.43 15.87 -9.56
N THR A 110 15.62 17.18 -9.61
CA THR A 110 15.72 18.03 -8.42
C THR A 110 14.40 18.02 -7.64
N SER A 111 13.28 18.16 -8.32
CA SER A 111 11.93 18.10 -7.76
C SER A 111 11.65 16.74 -7.08
N LEU A 112 11.95 15.63 -7.76
CA LEU A 112 11.79 14.28 -7.21
C LEU A 112 12.67 14.06 -5.99
N LYS A 113 13.94 14.49 -6.04
CA LYS A 113 14.86 14.39 -4.90
C LYS A 113 14.35 15.15 -3.68
N LEU A 114 13.77 16.34 -3.87
CA LEU A 114 13.16 17.11 -2.78
C LEU A 114 11.96 16.37 -2.18
N LYS A 115 11.07 15.80 -3.01
CA LYS A 115 9.91 15.03 -2.56
C LYS A 115 10.32 13.78 -1.77
N ILE A 116 11.29 13.00 -2.28
CA ILE A 116 11.85 11.82 -1.60
C ILE A 116 12.42 12.22 -0.24
N ASN A 117 13.24 13.28 -0.20
CA ASN A 117 13.85 13.74 1.06
C ASN A 117 12.81 14.21 2.09
N ALA A 118 11.73 14.88 1.64
CA ALA A 118 10.65 15.29 2.53
C ALA A 118 9.94 14.07 3.15
N LEU A 119 9.60 13.07 2.33
CA LEU A 119 8.95 11.84 2.81
C LEU A 119 9.87 11.00 3.71
N LYS A 120 11.16 10.90 3.41
CA LYS A 120 12.14 10.22 4.28
C LYS A 120 12.25 10.89 5.65
N ARG A 121 12.26 12.23 5.70
CA ARG A 121 12.25 12.98 6.97
C ARG A 121 10.96 12.73 7.75
N GLU A 122 9.83 12.64 7.07
CA GLU A 122 8.56 12.36 7.73
C GLU A 122 8.51 10.93 8.29
N LEU A 123 9.04 9.94 7.57
CA LEU A 123 9.23 8.59 8.11
C LEU A 123 10.15 8.57 9.32
N GLN A 124 11.27 9.29 9.27
CA GLN A 124 12.22 9.34 10.38
C GLN A 124 11.58 9.92 11.64
N LYS A 125 10.85 11.03 11.52
CA LYS A 125 10.11 11.62 12.65
C LYS A 125 9.13 10.64 13.27
N ARG A 126 8.41 9.87 12.45
CA ARG A 126 7.45 8.87 12.93
C ARG A 126 8.12 7.68 13.59
N GLY A 127 9.30 7.29 13.12
CA GLY A 127 10.12 6.23 13.74
C GLY A 127 10.76 6.65 15.06
N ASP A 128 11.09 7.94 15.24
CA ASP A 128 11.62 8.48 16.49
C ASP A 128 10.54 8.68 17.58
N GLU A 129 9.26 8.68 17.19
CA GLU A 129 8.09 8.86 18.08
C GLU A 129 7.50 7.53 18.61
N GLN A 130 8.01 6.37 18.16
CA GLN A 130 7.61 5.02 18.61
C GLN A 130 8.54 4.47 19.69
#